data_AF-A0A0M2WTM4-F1
#
_entry.id   AF-A0A0M2WTM4-F1
#
_cell.length_a   1.000
_cell.length_b   1.000
_cell.length_c   1.000
_cell.angle_alpha   90.00
_cell.angle_beta   90.00
_cell.angle_gamma   90.00
#
_symmetry.space_group_name_H-M   'P 1'
#
loop_
_entity.id
_entity.type
_entity.pdbx_description
1 polymer ?
#
loop_
_entity_poly.entity_id
_entity_poly.type
_entity_poly.pdbx_seq_one_letter_code
_entity_poly.pdbx_strand_id
1 'polypeptide(L)'
;MKYSYEVIPRPVELGGGWRLRMLENGEEVGGGVFPIVLDDPQAGVTWWNDCSEPERGHWLAVAKSAVPADAWAAYQLAEAHADAEETAYDWLDSRESV
;
A
#
# COMPACT_ATOMS: atom_id res chain seq x y z
N MET A 1 -19.90 0.17 -20.38
CA MET A 1 -18.94 1.13 -19.78
C MET A 1 -17.59 0.46 -19.64
N LYS A 2 -16.49 1.22 -19.65
CA LYS A 2 -15.17 0.70 -19.27
C LYS A 2 -14.85 1.17 -17.86
N TYR A 3 -14.66 0.23 -16.94
CA TYR A 3 -14.21 0.52 -15.58
C TYR A 3 -12.73 0.13 -15.45
N SER A 4 -11.95 0.96 -14.78
CA SER A 4 -10.53 0.72 -14.51
C SER A 4 -10.11 1.46 -13.25
N TYR A 5 -8.95 1.14 -12.69
CA TYR A 5 -8.41 1.85 -11.53
C TYR A 5 -6.92 2.16 -11.72
N GLU A 6 -6.43 3.12 -10.93
CA GLU A 6 -5.01 3.47 -10.84
C GLU A 6 -4.61 3.55 -9.36
N VAL A 7 -3.53 2.85 -8.98
CA VAL A 7 -2.88 2.99 -7.68
C VAL A 7 -1.55 3.73 -7.88
N ILE A 8 -1.46 4.94 -7.34
CA ILE A 8 -0.36 5.88 -7.60
C ILE A 8 0.41 6.13 -6.30
N PRO A 9 1.76 6.08 -6.32
CA PRO A 9 2.55 6.35 -5.12
C PRO A 9 2.32 7.78 -4.65
N ARG A 10 2.14 7.93 -3.34
CA ARG A 10 1.92 9.23 -2.70
C ARG A 10 3.24 9.78 -2.16
N PRO A 11 3.54 11.07 -2.37
CA PRO A 11 4.74 11.71 -1.83
C PRO A 11 4.89 11.52 -0.32
N VAL A 12 6.12 11.29 0.14
CA VAL A 12 6.44 11.12 1.57
C VAL A 12 6.04 12.34 2.41
N GLU A 13 6.13 13.54 1.84
CA GLU A 13 5.72 14.81 2.49
C GLU A 13 4.22 14.88 2.81
N LEU A 14 3.41 14.05 2.16
CA LEU A 14 1.97 13.95 2.42
C LEU A 14 1.63 12.78 3.37
N GLY A 15 2.63 12.05 3.88
CA GLY A 15 2.47 10.84 4.68
C GLY A 15 2.73 9.53 3.91
N GLY A 16 3.25 9.61 2.68
CA GLY A 16 3.57 8.43 1.87
C GLY A 16 2.36 7.58 1.53
N GLY A 17 2.60 6.31 1.19
CA GLY A 17 1.57 5.34 0.86
C GLY A 17 1.05 5.48 -0.57
N TRP A 18 -0.25 5.27 -0.76
CA TRP A 18 -0.86 5.18 -2.08
C TRP A 18 -2.13 6.02 -2.19
N ARG A 19 -2.41 6.50 -3.41
CA ARG A 19 -3.70 7.05 -3.81
C ARG A 19 -4.33 6.10 -4.80
N LEU A 20 -5.54 5.65 -4.50
CA LEU A 20 -6.41 4.94 -5.43
C LEU A 20 -7.28 5.94 -6.19
N ARG A 21 -7.39 5.75 -7.50
CA ARG A 21 -8.36 6.41 -8.38
C ARG A 21 -9.20 5.34 -9.06
N MET A 22 -10.51 5.46 -8.97
CA MET A 22 -11.47 4.61 -9.66
C MET A 22 -12.01 5.37 -10.87
N LEU A 23 -11.92 4.77 -12.06
CA LEU A 23 -12.17 5.44 -13.32
C LEU A 23 -13.35 4.80 -14.08
N GLU A 24 -14.34 5.60 -14.43
CA GLU A 24 -15.41 5.22 -15.37
C GLU A 24 -15.16 5.93 -16.70
N ASN A 25 -14.94 5.17 -17.77
CA ASN A 25 -14.56 5.68 -19.09
C ASN A 25 -13.35 6.63 -19.08
N GLY A 26 -12.46 6.48 -18.10
CA GLY A 26 -11.26 7.32 -17.91
C GLY A 26 -11.48 8.54 -17.01
N GLU A 27 -12.70 8.79 -16.54
CA GLU A 27 -13.02 9.87 -15.61
C GLU A 27 -13.00 9.36 -14.16
N GLU A 28 -12.35 10.09 -13.26
CA GLU A 28 -12.33 9.73 -11.84
C GLU A 28 -13.73 9.87 -11.24
N VAL A 29 -14.31 8.74 -10.84
CA VAL A 29 -15.63 8.66 -10.20
C VAL A 29 -15.55 8.36 -8.70
N GLY A 30 -14.37 8.00 -8.22
CA GLY A 30 -14.13 7.66 -6.82
C GLY A 30 -12.64 7.42 -6.55
N GLY A 31 -12.31 7.13 -5.30
CA GLY A 31 -10.94 6.87 -4.90
C GLY A 31 -10.75 6.76 -3.39
N GLY A 32 -9.50 6.60 -2.98
CA GLY A 32 -9.09 6.45 -1.59
C GLY A 32 -7.63 6.85 -1.38
N VAL A 33 -7.27 7.10 -0.13
CA VAL A 33 -5.88 7.37 0.26
C VAL A 33 -5.50 6.37 1.35
N PHE A 34 -4.38 5.68 1.13
CA PHE A 34 -3.88 4.61 1.98
C PHE A 34 -2.49 5.04 2.48
N PRO A 35 -2.41 5.84 3.55
CA PRO A 35 -1.14 6.34 4.09
C PRO A 35 -0.37 5.24 4.84
N ILE A 36 0.93 5.45 5.01
CA ILE A 36 1.77 4.63 5.90
C ILE A 36 2.10 5.42 7.17
N VAL A 37 2.43 4.74 8.27
CA VAL A 37 2.75 5.37 9.55
C VAL A 37 4.20 5.09 9.92
N LEU A 38 5.10 6.03 9.59
CA LEU A 38 6.54 5.90 9.88
C LEU A 38 6.96 6.52 11.23
N ASP A 39 6.10 7.31 11.87
CA ASP A 39 6.41 8.02 13.12
C ASP A 39 6.22 7.15 14.39
N ASP A 40 5.90 5.86 14.24
CA ASP A 40 5.79 4.94 15.36
C ASP A 40 6.94 3.91 15.38
N PRO A 41 8.10 4.25 15.96
CA PRO A 41 9.24 3.34 16.02
C PRO A 41 8.97 2.11 16.90
N GLN A 42 8.06 2.17 17.87
CA GLN A 42 7.74 1.02 18.71
C GLN A 42 6.96 -0.04 17.93
N ALA A 43 6.01 0.37 17.06
CA ALA A 43 5.35 -0.55 16.14
C ALA A 43 6.34 -1.25 15.20
N GLY A 44 7.27 -0.50 14.61
CA GLY A 44 8.31 -1.07 13.73
C GLY A 44 9.22 -2.07 14.44
N VAL A 45 9.62 -1.79 15.69
CA VAL A 45 10.39 -2.74 16.52
C VAL A 45 9.58 -3.97 16.88
N THR A 46 8.30 -3.80 17.21
CA THR A 46 7.40 -4.91 17.58
C THR A 46 7.20 -5.85 16.39
N TRP A 47 6.86 -5.29 15.22
CA TRP A 47 6.76 -6.03 13.97
C TRP A 47 8.07 -6.74 13.63
N TRP A 48 9.21 -6.04 13.72
CA TRP A 48 10.50 -6.64 13.43
C TRP A 48 10.80 -7.84 14.31
N ASN A 49 10.51 -7.75 15.61
CA ASN A 49 10.71 -8.84 16.57
C ASN A 49 9.80 -10.05 16.31
N ASP A 50 8.60 -9.83 15.78
CA ASP A 50 7.65 -10.88 15.42
C ASP A 50 8.00 -11.58 14.09
N CYS A 51 8.54 -10.84 13.11
CA CYS A 51 8.98 -11.42 11.84
C CYS A 51 10.05 -12.51 12.00
N SER A 52 9.85 -13.62 11.28
CA SER A 52 10.85 -14.67 11.11
C SER A 52 12.07 -14.17 10.32
N GLU A 53 13.22 -14.83 10.47
CA GLU A 53 14.42 -14.54 9.65
C GLU A 53 14.16 -14.48 8.13
N PRO A 54 13.41 -15.40 7.49
CA PRO A 54 13.11 -15.30 6.06
C PRO A 54 12.25 -14.07 5.71
N GLU A 55 11.31 -13.68 6.57
CA GLU A 55 10.47 -12.49 6.36
C GLU A 55 11.29 -11.22 6.46
N ARG A 56 12.16 -11.13 7.49
CA ARG A 56 13.12 -10.04 7.61
C ARG A 56 14.00 -9.93 6.38
N GLY A 57 14.56 -11.06 5.90
CA GLY A 57 15.38 -11.11 4.69
C GLY A 57 14.63 -10.63 3.44
N HIS A 58 13.36 -11.04 3.28
CA HIS A 58 12.51 -10.57 2.20
C HIS A 58 12.32 -9.05 2.24
N TRP A 59 11.91 -8.49 3.37
CA TRP A 59 11.62 -7.05 3.48
C TRP A 59 12.86 -6.16 3.37
N LEU A 60 14.01 -6.62 3.87
CA LEU A 60 15.30 -5.95 3.63
C LEU A 60 15.64 -5.92 2.12
N ALA A 61 15.39 -7.02 1.40
CA ALA A 61 15.62 -7.09 -0.04
C ALA A 61 14.65 -6.18 -0.82
N VAL A 62 13.37 -6.14 -0.44
CA VAL A 62 12.36 -5.24 -1.04
C VAL A 62 12.77 -3.78 -0.81
N ALA A 63 13.18 -3.44 0.41
CA ALA A 63 13.66 -2.11 0.78
C ALA A 63 15.01 -1.76 0.13
N LYS A 64 15.74 -2.75 -0.42
CA LYS A 64 17.12 -2.61 -0.90
C LYS A 64 18.03 -1.99 0.15
N SER A 65 17.82 -2.35 1.42
CA SER A 65 18.49 -1.79 2.58
C SER A 65 18.75 -2.86 3.63
N ALA A 66 19.82 -2.70 4.40
CA ALA A 66 20.11 -3.53 5.58
C ALA A 66 19.50 -2.95 6.87
N VAL A 67 18.75 -1.86 6.79
CA VAL A 67 18.17 -1.15 7.94
C VAL A 67 16.75 -1.69 8.22
N PRO A 68 16.47 -2.20 9.44
CA PRO A 68 15.13 -2.68 9.80
C PRO A 68 14.00 -1.66 9.64
N ALA A 69 14.28 -0.37 9.87
CA ALA A 69 13.30 0.70 9.66
C ALA A 69 12.90 0.87 8.18
N ASP A 70 13.83 0.69 7.24
CA ASP A 70 13.52 0.72 5.81
C ASP A 70 12.68 -0.51 5.41
N ALA A 71 12.96 -1.67 6.00
CA ALA A 71 12.15 -2.88 5.81
C ALA A 71 10.71 -2.69 6.34
N TRP A 72 10.55 -2.05 7.50
CA TRP A 72 9.23 -1.70 8.05
C TRP A 72 8.47 -0.74 7.13
N ALA A 73 9.14 0.28 6.58
CA ALA A 73 8.54 1.19 5.62
C ALA A 73 8.09 0.46 4.34
N ALA A 74 8.92 -0.47 3.84
CA ALA A 74 8.59 -1.28 2.67
C ALA A 74 7.40 -2.22 2.91
N TYR A 75 7.32 -2.85 4.09
CA TYR A 75 6.18 -3.66 4.50
C TYR A 75 4.89 -2.83 4.52
N GLN A 76 4.90 -1.67 5.19
CA GLN A 76 3.71 -0.81 5.23
C GLN A 76 3.29 -0.32 3.85
N LEU A 77 4.24 -0.02 2.96
CA LEU A 77 3.93 0.32 1.57
C LEU A 77 3.26 -0.84 0.84
N ALA A 78 3.71 -2.08 1.06
CA ALA A 78 3.08 -3.25 0.44
C ALA A 78 1.66 -3.47 0.98
N GLU A 79 1.46 -3.40 2.30
CA GLU A 79 0.13 -3.54 2.92
C GLU A 79 -0.84 -2.46 2.42
N ALA A 80 -0.40 -1.20 2.39
CA ALA A 80 -1.23 -0.10 1.89
C ALA A 80 -1.54 -0.22 0.39
N HIS A 81 -0.65 -0.85 -0.40
CA HIS A 81 -0.94 -1.15 -1.80
C HIS A 81 -1.99 -2.25 -1.92
N ALA A 82 -1.85 -3.32 -1.14
CA ALA A 82 -2.79 -4.43 -1.13
C ALA A 82 -4.20 -3.99 -0.72
N ASP A 83 -4.32 -3.13 0.30
CA ASP A 83 -5.59 -2.55 0.75
C ASP A 83 -6.23 -1.65 -0.33
N ALA A 84 -5.40 -0.87 -1.04
CA ALA A 84 -5.84 -0.08 -2.19
C ALA A 84 -6.33 -0.95 -3.36
N GLU A 85 -5.63 -2.04 -3.66
CA GLU A 85 -6.02 -2.99 -4.71
C GLU A 85 -7.30 -3.74 -4.32
N GLU A 86 -7.43 -4.20 -3.09
CA GLU A 86 -8.64 -4.86 -2.59
C GLU A 86 -9.85 -3.94 -2.74
N THR A 87 -9.73 -2.68 -2.29
CA THR A 87 -10.78 -1.67 -2.45
C THR A 87 -11.14 -1.44 -3.92
N ALA A 88 -10.13 -1.45 -4.81
CA ALA A 88 -10.35 -1.30 -6.24
C ALA A 88 -11.08 -2.51 -6.86
N TYR A 89 -10.73 -3.72 -6.44
CA TYR A 89 -11.34 -4.95 -6.94
C TYR A 89 -12.78 -5.10 -6.44
N ASP A 90 -13.07 -4.80 -5.18
CA ASP A 90 -14.45 -4.78 -4.64
C ASP A 90 -15.35 -3.81 -5.43
N TRP A 91 -14.80 -2.63 -5.73
CA TRP A 91 -15.50 -1.65 -6.56
C TRP A 91 -15.73 -2.16 -7.99
N LEU A 92 -14.74 -2.80 -8.62
CA LEU A 92 -14.88 -3.36 -9.97
C LEU A 92 -15.91 -4.49 -10.02
N ASP A 93 -15.88 -5.44 -9.08
CA ASP A 93 -16.81 -6.57 -9.01
C ASP A 93 -18.27 -6.08 -8.88
N SER A 94 -18.48 -5.05 -8.07
CA SER A 94 -19.77 -4.37 -7.92
C SER A 94 -20.30 -3.74 -9.23
N ARG A 95 -19.44 -3.49 -10.22
CA ARG A 95 -19.80 -2.91 -11.54
C ARG A 95 -19.92 -3.95 -12.64
N GLU A 96 -19.25 -5.09 -12.51
CA GLU A 96 -19.40 -6.24 -13.42
C GLU A 96 -20.68 -7.04 -13.13
N SER A 97 -21.21 -6.95 -11.91
CA SER A 97 -22.47 -7.56 -11.49
C SER A 97 -23.75 -6.86 -12.01
N VAL A 98 -23.62 -5.86 -12.91
CA VAL A 98 -24.72 -4.95 -13.34
C VAL A 98 -25.05 -5.08 -14.82
#